data_AF-A0A9X3AP08-F1
#
_entry.id   AF-A0A9X3AP08-F1
#
_cell.length_a   1.000
_cell.length_b   1.000
_cell.length_c   1.000
_cell.angle_alpha   90.00
_cell.angle_beta   90.00
_cell.angle_gamma   90.00
#
_symmetry.space_group_name_H-M   'P 1'
#
loop_
_entity.id
_entity.type
_entity.pdbx_description
1 polymer ?
#
loop_
_entity_poly.entity_id
_entity_poly.type
_entity_poly.pdbx_seq_one_letter_code
_entity_poly.pdbx_strand_id
1 'polypeptide(L)'
;MTLSKVSLALLASFLSFSTFAAENLPFHHEAEIGLLDSSEDSDGLVNAKYSYYFTAVEQTDRPYQLAAFLNQGAVISARYATTEYQDLYALSGEYVFDSKWFIGAEYLKIAHEKSFSNLFDDVDTYHVNTGYYFSEGSKLTLGYTTSSQSESRYLKGSYFEVDEQQSRDFDLYSLTYEHFLPFESTSGLFLTAGINYEKTAYNRYGVGYMLDENLQPDPFDTHVIVDKSTLILGVEADWYINNAWSLGVATSYLQLKMDYSQDEHRYNDNQNISNINTQYYWHFSDIFSAKFVAQQVFVDSDSETNLGVAINARF
;
A
#
# COMPACT_ATOMS: atom_id res chain seq x y z
N MET A 1 -10.55 -3.18 27.40
CA MET A 1 -11.22 -1.87 27.62
C MET A 1 -10.33 -0.79 28.29
N THR A 2 -9.01 -0.99 28.35
CA THR A 2 -8.02 -0.04 28.93
C THR A 2 -7.12 0.61 27.88
N LEU A 3 -6.88 -0.04 26.72
CA LEU A 3 -6.07 0.53 25.63
C LEU A 3 -6.70 1.75 24.95
N SER A 4 -8.03 1.80 24.77
CA SER A 4 -8.68 2.93 24.08
C SER A 4 -8.55 4.28 24.81
N LYS A 5 -8.31 4.27 26.13
CA LYS A 5 -8.09 5.48 26.93
C LYS A 5 -6.65 5.99 26.85
N VAL A 6 -5.69 5.10 26.60
CA VAL A 6 -4.27 5.46 26.48
C VAL A 6 -4.00 6.11 25.12
N SER A 7 -4.62 5.62 24.03
CA SER A 7 -4.50 6.21 22.70
C SER A 7 -5.07 7.63 22.63
N LEU A 8 -6.20 7.87 23.30
CA LEU A 8 -6.81 9.21 23.38
C LEU A 8 -5.97 10.20 24.20
N ALA A 9 -5.31 9.72 25.26
CA ALA A 9 -4.44 10.53 26.11
C ALA A 9 -3.12 10.91 25.41
N LEU A 10 -2.56 10.01 24.59
CA LEU A 10 -1.42 10.30 23.72
C LEU A 10 -1.78 11.34 22.65
N LEU A 11 -2.92 11.18 21.97
CA LEU A 11 -3.44 12.16 21.00
C LEU A 11 -3.64 13.55 21.63
N ALA A 12 -4.16 13.62 22.86
CA ALA A 12 -4.32 14.89 23.58
C ALA A 12 -2.97 15.52 23.99
N SER A 13 -1.93 14.72 24.24
CA SER A 13 -0.61 15.23 24.63
C SER A 13 0.17 15.86 23.47
N PHE A 14 -0.12 15.47 22.22
CA PHE A 14 0.47 16.11 21.03
C PHE A 14 -0.08 17.51 20.76
N LEU A 15 -1.27 17.84 21.27
CA LEU A 15 -1.88 19.17 21.13
C LEU A 15 -1.23 20.25 22.01
N SER A 16 -0.37 19.87 22.97
CA SER A 16 0.23 20.79 23.94
C SER A 16 1.67 21.24 23.64
N PHE A 17 2.23 20.89 22.46
CA PHE A 17 3.54 21.41 22.07
C PHE A 17 3.41 22.78 21.40
N SER A 18 3.95 23.80 22.06
CA SER A 18 4.23 25.10 21.45
C SER A 18 5.22 24.89 20.31
N THR A 19 4.77 25.02 19.07
CA THR A 19 5.60 25.00 17.86
C THR A 19 6.67 26.07 17.95
N PHE A 20 7.94 25.67 17.94
CA PHE A 20 9.01 26.58 17.52
C PHE A 20 8.77 26.92 16.05
N ALA A 21 8.93 28.19 15.69
CA ALA A 21 8.70 28.66 14.32
C ALA A 21 9.83 28.16 13.42
N ALA A 22 9.71 26.92 12.95
CA ALA A 22 10.49 26.41 11.84
C ALA A 22 10.08 27.12 10.56
N GLU A 23 11.05 27.47 9.73
CA GLU A 23 10.80 28.14 8.45
C GLU A 23 10.34 27.10 7.42
N ASN A 24 9.23 27.40 6.73
CA ASN A 24 8.69 26.56 5.65
C ASN A 24 9.49 26.70 4.35
N LEU A 25 10.77 26.34 4.40
CA LEU A 25 11.68 26.46 3.27
C LEU A 25 11.30 25.48 2.13
N PRO A 26 11.46 25.88 0.86
CA PRO A 26 11.34 24.96 -0.26
C PRO A 26 12.41 23.86 -0.18
N PHE A 27 12.07 22.65 -0.62
CA PHE A 27 12.98 21.50 -0.54
C PHE A 27 13.02 20.71 -1.84
N HIS A 28 14.11 19.99 -2.08
CA HIS A 28 14.27 19.05 -3.19
C HIS A 28 14.38 17.60 -2.73
N HIS A 29 14.78 17.39 -1.48
CA HIS A 29 15.05 16.10 -0.89
C HIS A 29 14.05 15.85 0.22
N GLU A 30 13.44 14.67 0.23
CA GLU A 30 12.60 14.22 1.33
C GLU A 30 13.01 12.81 1.73
N ALA A 31 13.41 12.64 2.98
CA ALA A 31 13.72 11.35 3.57
C ALA A 31 12.77 11.07 4.73
N GLU A 32 12.25 9.86 4.82
CA GLU A 32 11.35 9.44 5.89
C GLU A 32 11.78 8.08 6.44
N ILE A 33 11.76 7.93 7.76
CA ILE A 33 11.84 6.64 8.44
C ILE A 33 10.67 6.58 9.42
N GLY A 34 9.88 5.51 9.34
CA GLY A 34 8.69 5.32 10.16
C GLY A 34 8.49 3.90 10.64
N LEU A 35 7.68 3.80 11.69
CA LEU A 35 7.20 2.59 12.31
C LEU A 35 5.68 2.62 12.31
N LEU A 36 5.05 1.50 11.99
CA LEU A 36 3.61 1.28 12.10
C LEU A 36 3.37 0.00 12.89
N ASP A 37 2.44 0.03 13.81
CA ASP A 37 2.04 -1.12 14.62
C ASP A 37 0.52 -1.20 14.70
N SER A 38 -0.04 -2.40 14.85
CA SER A 38 -1.47 -2.63 14.95
C SER A 38 -1.89 -3.37 16.21
N SER A 39 -3.17 -3.27 16.56
CA SER A 39 -3.70 -3.83 17.80
C SER A 39 -3.95 -5.34 17.77
N GLU A 40 -4.01 -5.94 16.58
CA GLU A 40 -4.26 -7.38 16.40
C GLU A 40 -3.05 -8.01 15.69
N ASP A 41 -2.34 -8.89 16.41
CA ASP A 41 -1.21 -9.72 15.94
C ASP A 41 -0.31 -9.07 14.87
N SER A 42 0.28 -7.91 15.18
CA SER A 42 1.21 -7.20 14.30
C SER A 42 2.67 -7.42 14.72
N ASP A 43 3.48 -7.83 13.75
CA ASP A 43 4.95 -7.91 13.88
C ASP A 43 5.64 -6.56 13.63
N GLY A 44 4.85 -5.48 13.47
CA GLY A 44 5.30 -4.14 13.15
C GLY A 44 5.79 -4.01 11.70
N LEU A 45 5.71 -2.79 11.18
CA LEU A 45 6.25 -2.41 9.87
C LEU A 45 7.26 -1.28 10.05
N VAL A 46 8.49 -1.51 9.60
CA VAL A 46 9.49 -0.46 9.45
C VAL A 46 9.51 0.00 8.00
N ASN A 47 9.48 1.32 7.78
CA ASN A 47 9.50 1.92 6.44
C ASN A 47 10.58 2.99 6.35
N ALA A 48 11.36 2.96 5.27
CA ALA A 48 12.27 4.02 4.89
C ALA A 48 11.99 4.44 3.44
N LYS A 49 11.83 5.74 3.21
CA LYS A 49 11.61 6.31 1.87
C LYS A 49 12.52 7.49 1.64
N TYR A 50 13.02 7.62 0.43
CA TYR A 50 13.70 8.82 -0.04
C TYR A 50 13.11 9.26 -1.37
N SER A 51 12.85 10.56 -1.52
CA SER A 51 12.37 11.19 -2.75
C SER A 51 13.29 12.34 -3.13
N TYR A 52 13.57 12.47 -4.43
CA TYR A 52 14.17 13.66 -5.02
C TYR A 52 13.20 14.30 -6.01
N TYR A 53 12.88 15.58 -5.78
CA TYR A 53 12.03 16.40 -6.62
C TYR A 53 12.90 17.26 -7.54
N PHE A 54 12.60 17.25 -8.84
CA PHE A 54 13.36 18.05 -9.81
C PHE A 54 13.03 19.55 -9.73
N THR A 55 11.84 19.87 -9.21
CA THR A 55 11.40 21.23 -8.89
C THR A 55 11.24 21.34 -7.39
N ALA A 56 11.69 22.45 -6.80
CA ALA A 56 11.56 22.70 -5.37
C ALA A 56 10.09 22.58 -4.95
N VAL A 57 9.85 21.90 -3.83
CA VAL A 57 8.50 21.71 -3.26
C VAL A 57 8.24 22.80 -2.24
N GLU A 58 7.25 23.63 -2.55
CA GLU A 58 6.78 24.69 -1.66
C GLU A 58 5.92 24.13 -0.52
N GLN A 59 6.12 24.65 0.70
CA GLN A 59 5.41 24.21 1.91
C GLN A 59 4.48 25.28 2.50
N THR A 60 4.58 26.52 2.02
CA THR A 60 3.87 27.66 2.57
C THR A 60 2.37 27.59 2.27
N ASP A 61 1.56 27.88 3.29
CA ASP A 61 0.08 28.00 3.22
C ASP A 61 -0.65 26.79 2.63
N ARG A 62 -0.08 25.59 2.78
CA ARG A 62 -0.69 24.34 2.32
C ARG A 62 -0.45 23.20 3.31
N PRO A 63 -1.31 22.17 3.34
CA PRO A 63 -1.06 20.99 4.15
C PRO A 63 0.29 20.34 3.86
N TYR A 64 1.10 20.11 4.89
CA TYR A 64 2.45 19.56 4.75
C TYR A 64 2.46 18.17 4.09
N GLN A 65 1.39 17.40 4.28
CA GLN A 65 1.20 16.07 3.68
C GLN A 65 0.90 16.14 2.18
N LEU A 66 0.29 17.24 1.72
CA LEU A 66 -0.09 17.43 0.31
C LEU A 66 0.91 18.30 -0.46
N ALA A 67 2.00 18.75 0.17
CA ALA A 67 2.95 19.67 -0.45
C ALA A 67 3.47 19.15 -1.80
N ALA A 68 3.87 17.88 -1.87
CA ALA A 68 4.33 17.24 -3.10
C ALA A 68 3.22 17.11 -4.16
N PHE A 69 2.00 16.69 -3.74
CA PHE A 69 0.83 16.60 -4.63
C PHE A 69 0.51 17.93 -5.30
N LEU A 70 0.50 19.01 -4.51
CA LEU A 70 0.20 20.38 -4.97
C LEU A 70 1.34 20.99 -5.78
N ASN A 71 2.56 20.44 -5.73
CA ASN A 71 3.70 20.97 -6.48
C ASN A 71 3.70 20.55 -7.96
N GLN A 72 3.08 19.41 -8.30
CA GLN A 72 3.01 18.89 -9.68
C GLN A 72 4.39 18.76 -10.36
N GLY A 73 5.42 18.40 -9.59
CA GLY A 73 6.79 18.29 -10.07
C GLY A 73 7.18 16.85 -10.40
N ALA A 74 8.16 16.70 -11.31
CA ALA A 74 8.78 15.40 -11.52
C ALA A 74 9.52 14.94 -10.24
N VAL A 75 9.48 13.64 -9.98
CA VAL A 75 10.05 13.02 -8.76
C VAL A 75 10.63 11.65 -9.08
N ILE A 76 11.70 11.28 -8.38
CA ILE A 76 12.20 9.90 -8.29
C ILE A 76 12.24 9.49 -6.82
N SER A 77 11.79 8.29 -6.51
CA SER A 77 11.71 7.79 -5.14
C SER A 77 12.26 6.38 -5.01
N ALA A 78 12.91 6.11 -3.89
CA ALA A 78 13.28 4.76 -3.47
C ALA A 78 12.64 4.47 -2.11
N ARG A 79 12.15 3.25 -1.93
CA ARG A 79 11.52 2.79 -0.69
C ARG A 79 12.04 1.42 -0.30
N TYR A 80 12.29 1.26 0.99
CA TYR A 80 12.47 -0.01 1.66
C TYR A 80 11.42 -0.13 2.77
N ALA A 81 10.76 -1.27 2.88
CA ALA A 81 9.92 -1.56 4.03
C ALA A 81 10.11 -3.02 4.44
N THR A 82 9.95 -3.32 5.72
CA THR A 82 10.18 -4.68 6.24
C THR A 82 9.19 -5.00 7.36
N THR A 83 8.83 -6.27 7.44
CA THR A 83 8.10 -6.91 8.55
C THR A 83 8.91 -8.13 9.00
N GLU A 84 8.40 -8.91 9.95
CA GLU A 84 9.07 -10.15 10.37
C GLU A 84 9.26 -11.18 9.23
N TYR A 85 8.38 -11.18 8.21
CA TYR A 85 8.37 -12.24 7.18
C TYR A 85 8.76 -11.80 5.79
N GLN A 86 8.85 -10.49 5.52
CA GLN A 86 9.07 -10.00 4.17
C GLN A 86 9.75 -8.64 4.13
N ASP A 87 10.56 -8.47 3.09
CA ASP A 87 11.15 -7.20 2.70
C ASP A 87 10.50 -6.70 1.40
N LEU A 88 10.32 -5.38 1.31
CA LEU A 88 9.84 -4.67 0.15
C LEU A 88 10.90 -3.68 -0.30
N TYR A 89 11.23 -3.71 -1.59
CA TYR A 89 12.09 -2.74 -2.26
C TYR A 89 11.29 -2.11 -3.40
N ALA A 90 11.25 -0.79 -3.49
CA ALA A 90 10.61 -0.12 -4.61
C ALA A 90 11.44 1.05 -5.14
N LEU A 91 11.41 1.22 -6.46
CA LEU A 91 11.96 2.36 -7.18
C LEU A 91 10.87 2.91 -8.09
N SER A 92 10.51 4.17 -7.92
CA SER A 92 9.48 4.83 -8.71
C SER A 92 9.92 6.18 -9.23
N GLY A 93 9.31 6.60 -10.33
CA GLY A 93 9.49 7.92 -10.88
C GLY A 93 8.24 8.40 -11.60
N GLU A 94 7.98 9.70 -11.52
CA GLU A 94 6.91 10.38 -12.22
C GLU A 94 7.48 11.63 -12.89
N TYR A 95 7.07 11.86 -14.14
CA TYR A 95 7.41 13.06 -14.89
C TYR A 95 6.13 13.80 -15.28
N VAL A 96 6.04 15.08 -14.87
CA VAL A 96 4.93 15.97 -15.20
C VAL A 96 5.37 16.91 -16.34
N PHE A 97 4.59 16.92 -17.41
CA PHE A 97 4.82 17.79 -18.57
C PHE A 97 4.19 19.17 -18.33
N ASP A 98 4.70 20.20 -19.00
CA ASP A 98 4.09 21.55 -19.00
C ASP A 98 2.62 21.53 -19.46
N SER A 99 2.26 20.54 -20.28
CA SER A 99 0.89 20.30 -20.75
C SER A 99 -0.04 19.72 -19.68
N LYS A 100 0.41 19.56 -18.43
CA LYS A 100 -0.33 18.97 -17.29
C LYS A 100 -0.61 17.47 -17.40
N TRP A 101 -0.16 16.83 -18.47
CA TRP A 101 -0.06 15.37 -18.51
C TRP A 101 1.09 14.90 -17.63
N PHE A 102 0.99 13.67 -17.15
CA PHE A 102 2.10 12.99 -16.49
C PHE A 102 2.18 11.52 -16.88
N ILE A 103 3.36 10.96 -16.71
CA ILE A 103 3.63 9.53 -16.84
C ILE A 103 4.51 9.09 -15.67
N GLY A 104 4.20 7.93 -15.11
CA GLY A 104 4.95 7.34 -14.02
C GLY A 104 5.20 5.86 -14.25
N ALA A 105 6.25 5.37 -13.61
CA ALA A 105 6.58 3.96 -13.55
C ALA A 105 7.14 3.61 -12.17
N GLU A 106 6.88 2.38 -11.74
CA GLU A 106 7.43 1.82 -10.51
C GLU A 106 7.81 0.36 -10.75
N TYR A 107 8.96 -0.02 -10.17
CA TYR A 107 9.35 -1.40 -9.98
C TYR A 107 9.32 -1.68 -8.48
N LEU A 108 8.72 -2.80 -8.11
CA LEU A 108 8.57 -3.25 -6.73
C LEU A 108 8.98 -4.72 -6.64
N LYS A 109 9.80 -5.03 -5.65
CA LYS A 109 10.19 -6.39 -5.29
C LYS A 109 9.74 -6.70 -3.87
N ILE A 110 9.02 -7.80 -3.69
CA ILE A 110 8.72 -8.38 -2.37
C ILE A 110 9.57 -9.65 -2.23
N ALA A 111 10.50 -9.66 -1.27
CA ALA A 111 11.29 -10.82 -0.92
C ALA A 111 10.71 -11.43 0.35
N HIS A 112 10.34 -12.71 0.31
CA HIS A 112 9.79 -13.40 1.47
C HIS A 112 10.89 -14.17 2.20
N GLU A 113 10.77 -14.28 3.52
CA GLU A 113 11.49 -15.31 4.25
C GLU A 113 11.04 -16.70 3.76
N LYS A 114 12.00 -17.61 3.59
CA LYS A 114 11.73 -18.95 3.06
C LYS A 114 10.79 -19.72 3.99
N SER A 115 9.54 -19.84 3.60
CA SER A 115 8.57 -20.72 4.25
C SER A 115 8.48 -22.06 3.54
N PHE A 116 8.28 -23.14 4.29
CA PHE A 116 8.07 -24.48 3.76
C PHE A 116 6.79 -24.59 2.90
N SER A 117 5.82 -23.69 3.08
CA SER A 117 4.50 -23.75 2.44
C SER A 117 4.38 -22.95 1.13
N ASN A 118 5.26 -21.97 0.89
CA ASN A 118 5.17 -21.09 -0.27
C ASN A 118 6.31 -21.40 -1.25
N LEU A 119 5.94 -21.59 -2.51
CA LEU A 119 6.87 -21.93 -3.58
C LEU A 119 7.50 -20.70 -4.25
N PHE A 120 6.88 -19.53 -4.09
CA PHE A 120 7.40 -18.29 -4.62
C PHE A 120 8.24 -17.60 -3.55
N ASP A 121 9.55 -17.50 -3.77
CA ASP A 121 10.47 -16.81 -2.87
C ASP A 121 10.32 -15.27 -3.04
N ASP A 122 10.44 -14.78 -4.27
CA ASP A 122 10.45 -13.36 -4.59
C ASP A 122 9.36 -12.99 -5.62
N VAL A 123 8.79 -11.80 -5.49
CA VAL A 123 7.79 -11.25 -6.40
C VAL A 123 8.26 -9.94 -7.01
N ASP A 124 8.51 -9.94 -8.31
CA ASP A 124 8.76 -8.73 -9.10
C ASP A 124 7.46 -8.18 -9.69
N THR A 125 7.18 -6.92 -9.39
CA THR A 125 5.97 -6.21 -9.83
C THR A 125 6.36 -4.95 -10.58
N TYR A 126 5.67 -4.70 -11.71
CA TYR A 126 5.86 -3.51 -12.53
C TYR A 126 4.56 -2.73 -12.58
N HIS A 127 4.64 -1.44 -12.33
CA HIS A 127 3.52 -0.53 -12.42
C HIS A 127 3.85 0.60 -13.40
N VAL A 128 2.88 0.93 -14.25
CA VAL A 128 2.93 2.11 -15.11
C VAL A 128 1.64 2.89 -14.95
N ASN A 129 1.76 4.22 -15.00
CA ASN A 129 0.60 5.10 -14.95
C ASN A 129 0.74 6.30 -15.88
N THR A 130 -0.41 6.88 -16.20
CA THR A 130 -0.49 8.16 -16.88
C THR A 130 -1.72 8.90 -16.39
N GLY A 131 -1.68 10.22 -16.47
CA GLY A 131 -2.82 11.01 -16.06
C GLY A 131 -2.71 12.46 -16.45
N TYR A 132 -3.67 13.24 -15.97
CA TYR A 132 -3.80 14.65 -16.29
C TYR A 132 -4.23 15.45 -15.06
N TYR A 133 -3.56 16.58 -14.83
CA TYR A 133 -3.96 17.57 -13.84
C TYR A 133 -4.99 18.53 -14.43
N PHE A 134 -6.22 18.52 -13.91
CA PHE A 134 -7.27 19.47 -14.33
C PHE A 134 -7.09 20.85 -13.67
N SER A 135 -6.46 20.89 -12.51
CA SER A 135 -6.15 22.11 -11.76
C SER A 135 -4.89 21.90 -10.91
N GLU A 136 -4.48 22.90 -10.14
CA GLU A 136 -3.41 22.76 -9.13
C GLU A 136 -3.73 21.70 -8.08
N GLY A 137 -5.02 21.53 -7.76
CA GLY A 137 -5.49 20.62 -6.72
C GLY A 137 -6.17 19.36 -7.24
N SER A 138 -6.27 19.09 -8.54
CA SER A 138 -7.00 17.91 -9.03
C SER A 138 -6.35 17.18 -10.19
N LYS A 139 -6.42 15.84 -10.14
CA LYS A 139 -5.90 14.97 -11.19
C LYS A 139 -6.72 13.70 -11.38
N LEU A 140 -6.61 13.11 -12.57
CA LEU A 140 -7.07 11.77 -12.89
C LEU A 140 -5.89 10.91 -13.31
N THR A 141 -5.81 9.70 -12.78
CA THR A 141 -4.73 8.74 -13.01
C THR A 141 -5.30 7.44 -13.53
N LEU A 142 -4.72 6.92 -14.61
CA LEU A 142 -4.92 5.55 -15.10
C LEU A 142 -3.66 4.75 -14.81
N GLY A 143 -3.81 3.56 -14.23
CA GLY A 143 -2.69 2.70 -13.88
C GLY A 143 -2.88 1.26 -14.37
N TYR A 144 -1.74 0.62 -14.63
CA TYR A 144 -1.66 -0.82 -14.87
C TYR A 144 -0.49 -1.39 -14.08
N THR A 145 -0.75 -2.47 -13.34
CA THR A 145 0.25 -3.19 -12.56
C THR A 145 0.24 -4.65 -12.98
N THR A 146 1.42 -5.25 -13.12
CA THR A 146 1.55 -6.67 -13.47
C THR A 146 2.69 -7.35 -12.73
N SER A 147 2.52 -8.63 -12.44
CA SER A 147 3.59 -9.53 -12.02
C SER A 147 3.34 -10.93 -12.60
N SER A 148 4.41 -11.65 -12.92
CA SER A 148 4.34 -13.03 -13.40
C SER A 148 5.44 -13.83 -12.74
N GLN A 149 5.08 -15.01 -12.23
CA GLN A 149 5.98 -15.89 -11.50
C GLN A 149 5.80 -17.33 -11.98
N SER A 150 6.89 -18.07 -12.08
CA SER A 150 6.88 -19.50 -12.39
C SER A 150 8.00 -20.18 -11.64
N GLU A 151 7.68 -21.25 -10.90
CA GLU A 151 8.63 -22.01 -10.11
C GLU A 151 8.43 -23.50 -10.28
N SER A 152 9.52 -24.26 -10.14
CA SER A 152 9.50 -25.73 -10.17
C SER A 152 10.32 -26.30 -9.02
N ARG A 153 9.79 -27.28 -8.30
CA ARG A 153 10.51 -27.99 -7.23
C ARG A 153 10.42 -29.49 -7.41
N TYR A 154 11.50 -30.15 -7.01
CA TYR A 154 11.54 -31.59 -6.83
C TYR A 154 11.76 -31.90 -5.35
N LEU A 155 10.83 -32.61 -4.74
CA LEU A 155 10.86 -33.02 -3.34
C LEU A 155 10.95 -34.54 -3.26
N LYS A 156 11.92 -35.05 -2.50
CA LYS A 156 12.08 -36.49 -2.25
C LYS A 156 12.23 -36.74 -0.76
N GLY A 157 11.29 -37.48 -0.20
CA GLY A 157 11.33 -37.98 1.17
C GLY A 157 11.45 -39.50 1.22
N SER A 158 11.54 -40.05 2.42
CA SER A 158 11.57 -41.50 2.63
C SER A 158 10.29 -42.21 2.18
N TYR A 159 9.18 -41.46 2.07
CA TYR A 159 7.84 -41.99 1.78
C TYR A 159 7.16 -41.31 0.59
N PHE A 160 7.83 -40.41 -0.11
CA PHE A 160 7.23 -39.69 -1.23
C PHE A 160 8.28 -39.16 -2.19
N GLU A 161 7.86 -38.94 -3.43
CA GLU A 161 8.58 -38.19 -4.45
C GLU A 161 7.57 -37.33 -5.20
N VAL A 162 7.85 -36.04 -5.32
CA VAL A 162 6.95 -35.06 -5.95
C VAL A 162 7.76 -34.12 -6.83
N ASP A 163 7.37 -34.00 -8.10
CA ASP A 163 7.75 -32.92 -9.00
C ASP A 163 6.56 -31.97 -9.10
N GLU A 164 6.79 -30.70 -8.78
CA GLU A 164 5.74 -29.70 -8.69
C GLU A 164 6.13 -28.43 -9.43
N GLN A 165 5.22 -27.92 -10.24
CA GLN A 165 5.35 -26.67 -10.97
C GLN A 165 4.21 -25.75 -10.58
N GLN A 166 4.52 -24.47 -10.35
CA GLN A 166 3.53 -23.45 -10.04
C GLN A 166 3.77 -22.22 -10.89
N SER A 167 2.69 -21.56 -11.29
CA SER A 167 2.74 -20.24 -11.92
C SER A 167 1.63 -19.35 -11.39
N ARG A 168 1.92 -18.05 -11.34
CA ARG A 168 0.99 -17.03 -10.90
C ARG A 168 1.19 -15.79 -11.75
N ASP A 169 0.14 -15.40 -12.45
CA ASP A 169 0.05 -14.13 -13.16
C ASP A 169 -0.92 -13.21 -12.42
N PHE A 170 -0.55 -11.95 -12.30
CA PHE A 170 -1.35 -10.91 -11.66
C PHE A 170 -1.40 -9.69 -12.56
N ASP A 171 -2.61 -9.16 -12.75
CA ASP A 171 -2.87 -7.91 -13.46
C ASP A 171 -3.82 -7.04 -12.64
N LEU A 172 -3.52 -5.76 -12.54
CA LEU A 172 -4.39 -4.76 -11.91
C LEU A 172 -4.55 -3.57 -12.85
N TYR A 173 -5.80 -3.17 -13.08
CA TYR A 173 -6.17 -1.95 -13.78
C TYR A 173 -6.76 -0.97 -12.79
N SER A 174 -6.27 0.27 -12.77
CA SER A 174 -6.71 1.29 -11.82
C SER A 174 -7.14 2.60 -12.51
N LEU A 175 -8.15 3.23 -11.93
CA LEU A 175 -8.60 4.58 -12.24
C LEU A 175 -8.76 5.34 -10.92
N THR A 176 -8.03 6.44 -10.75
CA THR A 176 -8.04 7.24 -9.51
C THR A 176 -8.30 8.70 -9.83
N TYR A 177 -9.21 9.33 -9.11
CA TYR A 177 -9.45 10.78 -9.13
C TYR A 177 -9.12 11.38 -7.77
N GLU A 178 -8.32 12.44 -7.75
CA GLU A 178 -7.89 13.15 -6.55
C GLU A 178 -8.25 14.63 -6.67
N HIS A 179 -8.74 15.25 -5.59
CA HIS A 179 -9.10 16.67 -5.56
C HIS A 179 -8.94 17.31 -4.18
N PHE A 180 -8.06 18.31 -4.09
CA PHE A 180 -7.94 19.23 -2.96
C PHE A 180 -8.81 20.48 -3.15
N LEU A 181 -9.66 20.75 -2.15
CA LEU A 181 -10.58 21.87 -2.08
C LEU A 181 -10.19 22.77 -0.90
N PRO A 182 -9.55 23.94 -1.12
CA PRO A 182 -9.18 24.85 -0.04
C PRO A 182 -10.43 25.50 0.57
N PHE A 183 -10.41 25.74 1.89
CA PHE A 183 -11.49 26.43 2.61
C PHE A 183 -11.00 27.74 3.23
N GLU A 184 -11.93 28.62 3.62
CA GLU A 184 -11.58 29.91 4.24
C GLU A 184 -11.18 29.78 5.72
N SER A 185 -11.78 28.84 6.45
CA SER A 185 -11.62 28.69 7.91
C SER A 185 -10.67 27.55 8.33
N THR A 186 -10.38 26.62 7.43
CA THR A 186 -9.47 25.49 7.61
C THR A 186 -8.66 25.31 6.34
N SER A 187 -7.55 24.56 6.37
CA SER A 187 -6.70 24.41 5.18
C SER A 187 -7.43 23.81 3.98
N GLY A 188 -8.33 22.83 4.17
CA GLY A 188 -9.18 22.33 3.07
C GLY A 188 -9.63 20.88 3.23
N LEU A 189 -10.20 20.32 2.16
CA LEU A 189 -10.65 18.94 2.05
C LEU A 189 -9.96 18.26 0.87
N PHE A 190 -9.35 17.11 1.09
CA PHE A 190 -8.82 16.26 0.02
C PHE A 190 -9.76 15.08 -0.20
N LEU A 191 -10.15 14.85 -1.45
CA LEU A 191 -11.03 13.78 -1.86
C LEU A 191 -10.29 12.84 -2.80
N THR A 192 -10.37 11.54 -2.54
CA THR A 192 -9.85 10.49 -3.41
C THR A 192 -10.98 9.53 -3.77
N ALA A 193 -11.13 9.20 -5.04
CA ALA A 193 -12.05 8.18 -5.50
C ALA A 193 -11.30 7.22 -6.43
N GLY A 194 -11.48 5.92 -6.24
CA GLY A 194 -10.71 4.89 -6.94
C GLY A 194 -11.55 3.71 -7.40
N ILE A 195 -11.19 3.16 -8.55
CA ILE A 195 -11.68 1.89 -9.07
C ILE A 195 -10.47 1.02 -9.40
N ASN A 196 -10.40 -0.17 -8.83
CA ASN A 196 -9.37 -1.16 -9.12
C ASN A 196 -10.04 -2.45 -9.60
N TYR A 197 -9.53 -3.01 -10.69
CA TYR A 197 -9.93 -4.32 -11.18
C TYR A 197 -8.72 -5.23 -11.31
N GLU A 198 -8.69 -6.25 -10.46
CA GLU A 198 -7.61 -7.20 -10.32
C GLU A 198 -7.99 -8.53 -10.96
N LYS A 199 -7.02 -9.16 -11.59
CA LYS A 199 -7.06 -10.53 -12.08
C LYS A 199 -5.85 -11.27 -11.58
N THR A 200 -6.06 -12.51 -11.16
CA THR A 200 -4.98 -13.42 -10.79
C THR A 200 -5.29 -14.78 -11.39
N ALA A 201 -4.36 -15.30 -12.19
CA ALA A 201 -4.42 -16.66 -12.68
C ALA A 201 -3.35 -17.47 -11.95
N TYR A 202 -3.75 -18.54 -11.30
CA TYR A 202 -2.86 -19.44 -10.58
C TYR A 202 -2.98 -20.84 -11.17
N ASN A 203 -1.85 -21.43 -11.54
CA ASN A 203 -1.78 -22.79 -12.02
C ASN A 203 -0.73 -23.57 -11.22
N ARG A 204 -1.14 -24.73 -10.69
CA ARG A 204 -0.28 -25.68 -10.00
C ARG A 204 -0.42 -27.05 -10.62
N TYR A 205 0.71 -27.63 -11.02
CA TYR A 205 0.83 -29.00 -11.48
C TYR A 205 1.73 -29.78 -10.53
N GLY A 206 1.35 -31.00 -10.16
CA GLY A 206 2.13 -31.85 -9.29
C GLY A 206 1.98 -33.31 -9.67
N VAL A 207 3.09 -33.98 -9.94
CA VAL A 207 3.17 -35.41 -10.22
C VAL A 207 4.13 -36.09 -9.27
N GLY A 208 3.79 -37.31 -8.85
CA GLY A 208 4.63 -37.99 -7.90
C GLY A 208 4.06 -39.33 -7.46
N TYR A 209 4.61 -39.83 -6.36
CA TYR A 209 4.06 -40.96 -5.64
C TYR A 209 4.20 -40.75 -4.13
N MET A 210 3.29 -41.35 -3.37
CA MET A 210 3.42 -41.55 -1.94
C MET A 210 3.48 -43.05 -1.66
N LEU A 211 4.14 -43.47 -0.58
CA LEU A 211 4.10 -44.86 -0.15
C LEU A 211 2.79 -45.13 0.60
N ASP A 212 2.04 -46.14 0.16
CA ASP A 212 0.84 -46.60 0.85
C ASP A 212 1.17 -47.31 2.18
N GLU A 213 0.15 -47.78 2.89
CA GLU A 213 0.31 -48.52 4.16
C GLU A 213 1.18 -49.80 4.03
N ASN A 214 1.39 -50.30 2.81
CA ASN A 214 2.21 -51.47 2.47
C ASN A 214 3.58 -51.09 1.86
N LEU A 215 3.97 -49.82 1.92
CA LEU A 215 5.20 -49.28 1.31
C LEU A 215 5.26 -49.48 -0.22
N GLN A 216 4.12 -49.56 -0.88
CA GLN A 216 4.03 -49.54 -2.34
C GLN A 216 3.84 -48.12 -2.85
N PRO A 217 4.48 -47.73 -3.97
CA PRO A 217 4.22 -46.43 -4.60
C PRO A 217 2.78 -46.32 -5.09
N ASP A 218 2.05 -45.34 -4.58
CA ASP A 218 0.75 -44.89 -5.06
C ASP A 218 0.95 -43.58 -5.83
N PRO A 219 0.92 -43.62 -7.18
CA PRO A 219 1.18 -42.44 -8.00
C PRO A 219 -0.01 -41.48 -7.99
N PHE A 220 0.27 -40.18 -8.04
CA PHE A 220 -0.74 -39.16 -8.20
C PHE A 220 -0.36 -38.15 -9.29
N ASP A 221 -1.38 -37.56 -9.88
CA ASP A 221 -1.29 -36.44 -10.81
C ASP A 221 -2.35 -35.41 -10.40
N THR A 222 -1.91 -34.19 -10.12
CA THR A 222 -2.76 -33.10 -9.64
C THR A 222 -2.55 -31.87 -10.51
N HIS A 223 -3.65 -31.28 -10.96
CA HIS A 223 -3.63 -30.04 -11.73
C HIS A 223 -4.72 -29.10 -11.23
N VAL A 224 -4.32 -28.02 -10.57
CA VAL A 224 -5.20 -27.03 -9.97
C VAL A 224 -5.04 -25.71 -10.73
N ILE A 225 -6.12 -25.25 -11.35
CA ILE A 225 -6.20 -23.90 -11.93
C ILE A 225 -7.22 -23.11 -11.15
N VAL A 226 -6.82 -21.92 -10.70
CA VAL A 226 -7.66 -20.97 -9.99
C VAL A 226 -7.57 -19.63 -10.69
N ASP A 227 -8.69 -19.16 -11.22
CA ASP A 227 -8.83 -17.81 -11.74
C ASP A 227 -9.58 -16.97 -10.71
N LYS A 228 -8.97 -15.87 -10.30
CA LYS A 228 -9.52 -14.90 -9.35
C LYS A 228 -9.69 -13.56 -10.04
N SER A 229 -10.80 -12.88 -9.75
CA SER A 229 -10.94 -11.46 -10.04
C SER A 229 -11.49 -10.69 -8.85
N THR A 230 -11.01 -9.47 -8.68
CA THR A 230 -11.44 -8.59 -7.59
C THR A 230 -11.76 -7.21 -8.13
N LEU A 231 -12.94 -6.68 -7.81
CA LEU A 231 -13.32 -5.29 -8.07
C LEU A 231 -13.31 -4.53 -6.76
N ILE A 232 -12.59 -3.42 -6.71
CA ILE A 232 -12.53 -2.54 -5.55
C ILE A 232 -13.04 -1.16 -5.97
N LEU A 233 -14.00 -0.64 -5.23
CA LEU A 233 -14.51 0.73 -5.37
C LEU A 233 -14.25 1.46 -4.06
N GLY A 234 -13.48 2.54 -4.08
CA GLY A 234 -13.07 3.27 -2.87
C GLY A 234 -13.34 4.76 -2.96
N VAL A 235 -13.71 5.35 -1.82
CA VAL A 235 -13.76 6.82 -1.64
C VAL A 235 -13.14 7.17 -0.29
N GLU A 236 -12.32 8.20 -0.28
CA GLU A 236 -11.66 8.76 0.89
C GLU A 236 -11.82 10.28 0.92
N ALA A 237 -11.91 10.82 2.13
CA ALA A 237 -12.01 12.23 2.40
C ALA A 237 -11.18 12.61 3.62
N ASP A 238 -10.14 13.43 3.43
CA ASP A 238 -9.30 14.00 4.48
C ASP A 238 -9.58 15.48 4.67
N TRP A 239 -10.12 15.84 5.83
CA TRP A 239 -10.31 17.23 6.22
C TRP A 239 -9.07 17.74 6.96
N TYR A 240 -8.40 18.72 6.35
CA TYR A 240 -7.25 19.41 6.91
C TYR A 240 -7.70 20.60 7.73
N ILE A 241 -7.69 20.42 9.05
CA ILE A 241 -8.06 21.46 10.03
C ILE A 241 -7.06 22.62 9.94
N ASN A 242 -5.78 22.30 9.78
CA ASN A 242 -4.69 23.24 9.49
C ASN A 242 -3.60 22.52 8.68
N ASN A 243 -2.46 23.18 8.44
CA ASN A 243 -1.39 22.60 7.61
C ASN A 243 -0.75 21.34 8.21
N ALA A 244 -0.87 21.13 9.52
CA ALA A 244 -0.26 20.03 10.26
C ALA A 244 -1.23 18.90 10.60
N TRP A 245 -2.53 19.16 10.71
CA TRP A 245 -3.49 18.20 11.24
C TRP A 245 -4.64 17.90 10.28
N SER A 246 -4.87 16.62 10.04
CA SER A 246 -6.01 16.10 9.29
C SER A 246 -6.81 15.05 10.05
N LEU A 247 -8.10 14.98 9.71
CA LEU A 247 -9.02 13.91 10.05
C LEU A 247 -9.58 13.30 8.77
N GLY A 248 -9.47 12.00 8.63
CA GLY A 248 -9.85 11.26 7.43
C GLY A 248 -10.94 10.23 7.67
N VAL A 249 -11.74 10.00 6.63
CA VAL A 249 -12.67 8.88 6.55
C VAL A 249 -12.54 8.22 5.18
N ALA A 250 -12.58 6.90 5.13
CA ALA A 250 -12.62 6.19 3.87
C ALA A 250 -13.57 5.00 3.94
N THR A 251 -14.10 4.63 2.79
CA THR A 251 -14.90 3.42 2.61
C THR A 251 -14.58 2.78 1.28
N SER A 252 -14.57 1.45 1.25
CA SER A 252 -14.36 0.69 0.04
C SER A 252 -15.25 -0.55 0.02
N TYR A 253 -15.75 -0.85 -1.18
CA TYR A 253 -16.49 -2.05 -1.50
C TYR A 253 -15.59 -2.97 -2.30
N LEU A 254 -15.47 -4.22 -1.84
CA LEU A 254 -14.71 -5.28 -2.48
C LEU A 254 -15.67 -6.36 -2.99
N GLN A 255 -15.52 -6.76 -4.25
CA GLN A 255 -16.19 -7.95 -4.80
C GLN A 255 -15.15 -8.92 -5.30
N LEU A 256 -15.16 -10.13 -4.75
CA LEU A 256 -14.24 -11.22 -5.07
C LEU A 256 -14.99 -12.33 -5.83
N LYS A 257 -14.43 -12.76 -6.97
CA LYS A 257 -14.89 -13.94 -7.71
C LYS A 257 -13.73 -14.89 -7.90
N MET A 258 -13.96 -16.18 -7.64
CA MET A 258 -12.98 -17.25 -7.86
C MET A 258 -13.63 -18.43 -8.59
N ASP A 259 -12.96 -18.91 -9.62
CA ASP A 259 -13.35 -20.07 -10.41
C ASP A 259 -12.28 -21.17 -10.30
N TYR A 260 -12.70 -22.38 -9.90
CA TYR A 260 -11.82 -23.55 -9.75
C TYR A 260 -12.05 -24.54 -10.90
N SER A 261 -10.98 -24.94 -11.60
CA SER A 261 -11.10 -25.82 -12.77
C SER A 261 -11.45 -27.27 -12.46
N GLN A 262 -11.10 -27.78 -11.27
CA GLN A 262 -11.28 -29.21 -10.95
C GLN A 262 -12.75 -29.59 -10.69
N ASP A 263 -13.53 -28.71 -10.07
CA ASP A 263 -14.86 -29.08 -9.54
C ASP A 263 -16.02 -28.18 -10.03
N GLU A 264 -15.81 -27.32 -11.03
CA GLU A 264 -16.78 -26.29 -11.48
C GLU A 264 -17.32 -25.40 -10.34
N HIS A 265 -16.59 -25.30 -9.22
CA HIS A 265 -17.01 -24.51 -8.07
C HIS A 265 -16.70 -23.04 -8.31
N ARG A 266 -17.72 -22.21 -8.15
CA ARG A 266 -17.63 -20.75 -8.19
C ARG A 266 -17.84 -20.18 -6.82
N TYR A 267 -16.90 -19.38 -6.35
CA TYR A 267 -17.00 -18.65 -5.10
C TYR A 267 -17.17 -17.15 -5.40
N ASN A 268 -18.12 -16.53 -4.73
CA ASN A 268 -18.36 -15.10 -4.82
C ASN A 268 -18.60 -14.54 -3.44
N ASP A 269 -17.84 -13.52 -3.08
CA ASP A 269 -17.92 -12.86 -1.78
C ASP A 269 -17.80 -11.35 -1.96
N ASN A 270 -18.43 -10.62 -1.05
CA ASN A 270 -18.36 -9.16 -1.04
C ASN A 270 -18.09 -8.67 0.37
N GLN A 271 -17.27 -7.64 0.48
CA GLN A 271 -16.86 -7.08 1.75
C GLN A 271 -16.91 -5.56 1.70
N ASN A 272 -17.24 -4.94 2.84
CA ASN A 272 -17.09 -3.50 3.02
C ASN A 272 -16.00 -3.23 4.03
N ILE A 273 -15.05 -2.38 3.64
CA ILE A 273 -13.98 -1.92 4.51
C ILE A 273 -14.17 -0.42 4.70
N SER A 274 -14.20 0.04 5.94
CA SER A 274 -14.24 1.47 6.24
C SER A 274 -13.17 1.81 7.24
N ASN A 275 -12.66 3.04 7.21
CA ASN A 275 -11.74 3.50 8.22
C ASN A 275 -11.98 4.96 8.59
N ILE A 276 -11.57 5.28 9.81
CA ILE A 276 -11.39 6.64 10.27
C ILE A 276 -9.92 6.82 10.63
N ASN A 277 -9.34 7.95 10.29
CA ASN A 277 -7.93 8.21 10.57
C ASN A 277 -7.70 9.66 11.04
N THR A 278 -6.58 9.88 11.71
CA THR A 278 -6.07 11.20 12.05
C THR A 278 -4.57 11.21 11.82
N GLN A 279 -4.05 12.31 11.29
CA GLN A 279 -2.62 12.47 11.06
C GLN A 279 -2.16 13.83 11.57
N TYR A 280 -1.06 13.86 12.32
CA TYR A 280 -0.47 15.08 12.85
C TYR A 280 1.00 15.19 12.42
N TYR A 281 1.36 16.33 11.84
CA TYR A 281 2.68 16.63 11.33
C TYR A 281 3.32 17.73 12.17
N TRP A 282 4.20 17.32 13.09
CA TRP A 282 4.94 18.22 13.96
C TRP A 282 6.22 18.69 13.27
N HIS A 283 6.17 19.86 12.67
CA HIS A 283 7.35 20.54 12.12
C HIS A 283 8.08 21.27 13.25
N PHE A 284 9.20 20.71 13.72
CA PHE A 284 9.91 21.21 14.91
C PHE A 284 11.27 21.84 14.59
N SER A 285 11.73 21.75 13.34
CA SER A 285 12.92 22.42 12.82
C SER A 285 12.79 22.59 11.31
N ASP A 286 13.59 23.47 10.71
CA ASP A 286 13.54 23.77 9.26
C ASP A 286 13.71 22.53 8.38
N ILE A 287 14.41 21.50 8.89
CA ILE A 287 14.71 20.26 8.17
C ILE A 287 13.83 19.11 8.65
N PHE A 288 13.69 18.94 9.97
CA PHE A 288 13.07 17.76 10.55
C PHE A 288 11.64 18.00 11.06
N SER A 289 10.81 17.00 10.82
CA SER A 289 9.45 16.89 11.29
C SER A 289 9.17 15.49 11.84
N ALA A 290 8.19 15.38 12.72
CA ALA A 290 7.63 14.10 13.16
C ALA A 290 6.20 13.95 12.62
N LYS A 291 5.88 12.79 12.08
CA LYS A 291 4.52 12.45 11.63
C LYS A 291 3.94 11.41 12.58
N PHE A 292 2.72 11.64 13.03
CA PHE A 292 1.95 10.71 13.85
C PHE A 292 0.68 10.34 13.09
N VAL A 293 0.36 9.06 13.07
CA VAL A 293 -0.84 8.52 12.43
C VAL A 293 -1.57 7.64 13.42
N ALA A 294 -2.88 7.78 13.50
CA ALA A 294 -3.74 6.82 14.16
C ALA A 294 -4.92 6.51 13.23
N GLN A 295 -5.21 5.23 13.05
CA GLN A 295 -6.28 4.76 12.19
C GLN A 295 -7.06 3.66 12.89
N GLN A 296 -8.37 3.66 12.70
CA GLN A 296 -9.23 2.56 13.05
C GLN A 296 -9.85 2.03 11.76
N VAL A 297 -9.56 0.78 11.45
CA VAL A 297 -10.12 0.05 10.31
C VAL A 297 -11.27 -0.81 10.81
N PHE A 298 -12.32 -0.91 10.01
CA PHE A 298 -13.50 -1.73 10.22
C PHE A 298 -13.69 -2.61 9.00
N VAL A 299 -13.75 -3.92 9.24
CA VAL A 299 -13.94 -4.95 8.22
C VAL A 299 -15.10 -5.82 8.69
N ASP A 300 -16.26 -5.62 8.09
CA ASP A 300 -17.51 -6.25 8.53
C ASP A 300 -17.79 -6.11 10.04
N SER A 301 -17.63 -7.17 10.85
CA SER A 301 -17.81 -7.15 12.31
C SER A 301 -16.56 -6.82 13.11
N ASP A 302 -15.40 -6.85 12.46
CA ASP A 302 -14.10 -6.83 13.10
C ASP A 302 -13.46 -5.44 12.95
N SER A 303 -12.51 -5.11 13.83
CA SER A 303 -11.92 -3.78 13.86
C SER A 303 -10.50 -3.80 14.39
N GLU A 304 -9.62 -3.06 13.72
CA GLU A 304 -8.19 -3.00 14.03
C GLU A 304 -7.73 -1.55 14.20
N THR A 305 -6.96 -1.27 15.25
CA THR A 305 -6.35 0.04 15.48
C THR A 305 -4.89 0.01 15.03
N ASN A 306 -4.52 0.92 14.13
CA ASN A 306 -3.14 1.13 13.67
C ASN A 306 -2.58 2.43 14.24
N LEU A 307 -1.33 2.40 14.72
CA LEU A 307 -0.59 3.55 15.21
C LEU A 307 0.75 3.65 14.50
N GLY A 308 1.06 4.84 13.98
CA GLY A 308 2.28 5.09 13.24
C GLY A 308 3.02 6.31 13.75
N VAL A 309 4.35 6.25 13.74
CA VAL A 309 5.24 7.38 13.96
C VAL A 309 6.34 7.39 12.91
N ALA A 310 6.67 8.56 12.38
CA ALA A 310 7.79 8.71 11.45
C ALA A 310 8.56 10.00 11.72
N ILE A 311 9.84 9.99 11.38
CA ILE A 311 10.67 11.19 11.26
C ILE A 311 10.88 11.46 9.78
N ASN A 312 10.62 12.70 9.38
CA ASN A 312 10.73 13.19 8.02
C ASN A 312 11.76 14.33 7.99
N ALA A 313 12.65 14.31 7.00
CA ALA A 313 13.67 15.31 6.77
C ALA A 313 13.48 15.91 5.37
N ARG A 314 13.34 17.23 5.27
CA ARG A 314 13.14 18.01 4.04
C ARG A 314 14.26 19.03 3.88
N PHE A 315 14.99 19.00 2.76
CA PHE A 315 16.13 19.90 2.49
C PHE A 315 16.45 20.03 0.99
#